data_AF-A0A380NZT2-F1
#
_entry.id   AF-A0A380NZT2-F1
#
_cell.length_a   1.000
_cell.length_b   1.000
_cell.length_c   1.000
_cell.angle_alpha   90.00
_cell.angle_beta   90.00
_cell.angle_gamma   90.00
#
_symmetry.space_group_name_H-M   'P 1'
#
loop_
_entity.id
_entity.type
_entity.pdbx_description
1 polymer ?
#
loop_
_entity_poly.entity_id
_entity_poly.type
_entity_poly.pdbx_seq_one_letter_code
_entity_poly.pdbx_strand_id
1 'polypeptide(L)'
;MTMLHHEHVELAGKNAVVVGRSVLVGTPMFALLQRENATVSLLHKYTPDALRHQLLRQADIIVVATGVPELIKAEDVQPGAVVIDVGINRMEDGHLVGDVDFAAVEPIAGKITPVPGGVGPMTIATLLETTVELAAQHHDVTLEAGWQNI
;
A
#
# COMPACT_ATOMS: atom_id res chain seq x y z
N MET A 1 1.06 6.61 -1.92
CA MET A 1 1.70 7.73 -1.18
C MET A 1 0.67 8.71 -0.67
N THR A 2 -0.22 9.25 -1.52
CA THR A 2 -1.28 10.21 -1.13
C THR A 2 -2.03 9.82 0.14
N MET A 3 -2.49 8.56 0.25
CA MET A 3 -3.14 8.06 1.47
C MET A 3 -2.26 8.17 2.71
N LEU A 4 -0.99 7.78 2.63
CA LEU A 4 -0.05 7.83 3.76
C LEU A 4 0.18 9.27 4.23
N HIS A 5 0.27 10.21 3.29
CA HIS A 5 0.46 11.63 3.60
C HIS A 5 -0.81 12.24 4.21
N HIS A 6 -1.98 11.92 3.65
CA HIS A 6 -3.28 12.35 4.19
C HIS A 6 -3.49 11.85 5.62
N GLU A 7 -3.08 10.62 5.88
CA GLU A 7 -3.14 9.98 7.19
C GLU A 7 -2.00 10.41 8.14
N HIS A 8 -1.15 11.35 7.74
CA HIS A 8 0.00 11.82 8.52
C HIS A 8 0.90 10.69 9.05
N VAL A 9 1.13 9.67 8.23
CA VAL A 9 2.03 8.57 8.57
C VAL A 9 3.47 9.03 8.41
N GLU A 10 4.23 9.05 9.51
CA GLU A 10 5.68 9.29 9.49
C GLU A 10 6.40 8.14 8.79
N LEU A 11 7.14 8.44 7.71
CA LEU A 11 7.83 7.44 6.88
C LEU A 11 9.35 7.41 7.13
N ALA A 12 9.95 8.56 7.45
CA ALA A 12 11.38 8.68 7.61
C ALA A 12 11.88 7.81 8.78
N GLY A 13 12.88 6.96 8.52
CA GLY A 13 13.45 6.05 9.52
C GLY A 13 12.58 4.85 9.87
N LYS A 14 11.38 4.70 9.29
CA LYS A 14 10.53 3.52 9.52
C LYS A 14 10.99 2.30 8.75
N ASN A 15 10.73 1.12 9.29
CA ASN A 15 10.91 -0.15 8.61
C ASN A 15 9.66 -0.49 7.79
N ALA A 16 9.76 -0.42 6.47
CA ALA A 16 8.69 -0.75 5.55
C ALA A 16 8.94 -2.09 4.85
N VAL A 17 7.91 -2.92 4.76
CA VAL A 17 7.93 -4.20 4.07
C VAL A 17 6.92 -4.15 2.93
N VAL A 18 7.42 -4.34 1.69
CA VAL A 18 6.58 -4.47 0.50
C VAL A 18 6.53 -5.93 0.10
N VAL A 19 5.35 -6.53 0.07
CA VAL A 19 5.13 -7.93 -0.30
C VAL A 19 4.53 -8.01 -1.70
N GLY A 20 5.33 -8.51 -2.64
CA GLY A 20 5.02 -8.49 -4.06
C GLY A 20 5.95 -7.52 -4.80
N ARG A 21 6.56 -7.98 -5.90
CA ARG A 21 7.54 -7.21 -6.70
C ARG A 21 7.06 -6.90 -8.11
N SER A 22 5.75 -6.76 -8.29
CA SER A 22 5.18 -6.46 -9.60
C SER A 22 5.69 -5.09 -10.09
N VAL A 23 5.79 -4.94 -11.42
CA VAL A 23 6.13 -3.65 -12.04
C VAL A 23 5.02 -2.61 -11.84
N LEU A 24 3.78 -3.07 -11.61
CA LEU A 24 2.60 -2.22 -11.46
C LEU A 24 2.50 -1.59 -10.08
N VAL A 25 2.93 -2.29 -9.03
CA VAL A 25 2.72 -1.85 -7.64
C VAL A 25 3.99 -1.98 -6.82
N GLY A 26 4.50 -3.20 -6.65
CA GLY A 26 5.53 -3.49 -5.65
C GLY A 26 6.84 -2.74 -5.86
N THR A 27 7.40 -2.81 -7.06
CA THR A 27 8.68 -2.16 -7.38
C THR A 27 8.58 -0.63 -7.35
N PRO A 28 7.53 0.02 -7.92
CA PRO A 28 7.30 1.45 -7.72
C PRO A 28 7.13 1.84 -6.24
N MET A 29 6.35 1.08 -5.46
CA MET A 29 6.12 1.38 -4.05
C MET A 29 7.39 1.28 -3.21
N PHE A 30 8.27 0.32 -3.51
CA PHE A 30 9.60 0.24 -2.91
C PHE A 30 10.38 1.55 -3.11
N ALA A 31 10.46 2.03 -4.36
CA ALA A 31 11.20 3.25 -4.69
C ALA A 31 10.58 4.50 -4.05
N LEU A 32 9.25 4.59 -4.02
CA LEU A 32 8.54 5.73 -3.41
C LEU A 32 8.76 5.79 -1.90
N LEU A 33 8.66 4.66 -1.18
CA LEU A 33 8.92 4.61 0.26
C LEU A 33 10.39 4.90 0.58
N GLN A 34 11.32 4.37 -0.22
CA GLN A 34 12.75 4.68 -0.09
C GLN A 34 13.00 6.19 -0.25
N ARG A 35 12.33 6.84 -1.22
CA ARG A 35 12.45 8.29 -1.44
C ARG A 35 11.99 9.11 -0.24
N GLU A 36 11.03 8.61 0.53
CA GLU A 36 10.57 9.21 1.79
C GLU A 36 11.43 8.81 3.02
N ASN A 37 12.64 8.28 2.78
CA ASN A 37 13.62 7.89 3.80
C ASN A 37 13.20 6.71 4.68
N ALA A 38 12.28 5.85 4.22
CA ALA A 38 12.02 4.57 4.88
C ALA A 38 13.13 3.54 4.58
N THR A 39 13.40 2.64 5.52
CA THR A 39 14.18 1.43 5.27
C THR A 39 13.25 0.37 4.70
N VAL A 40 13.45 -0.05 3.44
CA VAL A 40 12.47 -0.88 2.74
C VAL A 40 13.01 -2.27 2.41
N SER A 41 12.24 -3.30 2.74
CA SER A 41 12.44 -4.69 2.26
C SER A 41 11.41 -5.06 1.20
N LEU A 42 11.85 -5.57 0.05
CA LEU A 42 10.97 -6.04 -1.03
C LEU A 42 10.93 -7.57 -1.08
N LEU A 43 9.79 -8.14 -0.70
CA LEU A 43 9.53 -9.58 -0.65
C LEU A 43 8.79 -10.03 -1.90
N HIS A 44 8.89 -11.33 -2.20
CA HIS A 44 8.26 -11.92 -3.38
C HIS A 44 8.00 -13.42 -3.16
N LYS A 45 7.32 -14.08 -4.11
CA LYS A 45 6.96 -15.52 -3.99
C LYS A 45 8.10 -16.51 -3.73
N TYR A 46 9.35 -16.13 -3.99
CA TYR A 46 10.54 -16.95 -3.67
C TYR A 46 11.20 -16.61 -2.33
N THR A 47 10.68 -15.62 -1.60
CA THR A 47 11.14 -15.32 -0.25
C THR A 47 10.68 -16.46 0.66
N PRO A 48 11.57 -17.14 1.40
CA PRO A 48 11.17 -18.23 2.29
C PRO A 48 10.16 -17.75 3.33
N ASP A 49 9.18 -18.57 3.67
CA ASP A 49 8.11 -18.19 4.62
C ASP A 49 8.68 -17.76 5.97
N ALA A 50 9.67 -18.48 6.50
CA ALA A 50 10.32 -18.11 7.76
C ALA A 50 10.92 -16.68 7.73
N LEU A 51 11.52 -16.29 6.60
CA LEU A 51 12.08 -14.95 6.43
C LEU A 51 10.97 -13.90 6.23
N ARG A 52 9.90 -14.24 5.50
CA ARG A 52 8.73 -13.37 5.32
C ARG A 52 8.11 -13.01 6.67
N HIS A 53 7.77 -14.02 7.48
CA HIS A 53 7.19 -13.81 8.82
C HIS A 53 8.13 -12.99 9.72
N GLN A 54 9.44 -13.25 9.66
CA GLN A 54 10.42 -12.49 10.45
C GLN A 54 10.42 -10.99 10.09
N LEU A 55 10.43 -10.66 8.80
CA LEU A 55 10.46 -9.28 8.33
C LEU A 55 9.14 -8.55 8.61
N LEU A 56 7.99 -9.21 8.38
CA LEU A 56 6.67 -8.63 8.60
C LEU A 56 6.47 -8.24 10.08
N ARG A 57 6.84 -9.11 11.02
CA ARG A 57 6.72 -8.87 12.47
C ARG A 57 7.50 -7.66 12.98
N GLN A 58 8.43 -7.13 12.20
CA GLN A 58 9.26 -5.98 12.55
C GLN A 58 8.88 -4.72 11.76
N ALA A 59 7.92 -4.81 10.84
CA ALA A 59 7.57 -3.75 9.91
C ALA A 59 6.65 -2.73 10.56
N ASP A 60 7.04 -1.46 10.58
CA ASP A 60 6.16 -0.35 10.94
C ASP A 60 5.07 -0.15 9.87
N ILE A 61 5.42 -0.45 8.61
CA ILE A 61 4.57 -0.27 7.43
C ILE A 61 4.61 -1.54 6.59
N ILE A 62 3.46 -2.12 6.29
CA ILE A 62 3.31 -3.27 5.42
C ILE A 62 2.51 -2.84 4.19
N VAL A 63 3.04 -3.05 3.00
CA VAL A 63 2.31 -2.88 1.73
C VAL A 63 2.24 -4.25 1.07
N VAL A 64 1.05 -4.80 0.86
CA VAL A 64 0.87 -6.11 0.24
C VAL A 64 0.14 -6.00 -1.10
N ALA A 65 0.71 -6.59 -2.14
CA ALA A 65 0.23 -6.55 -3.52
C ALA A 65 0.58 -7.85 -4.26
N THR A 66 0.06 -8.97 -3.75
CA THR A 66 0.33 -10.34 -4.20
C THR A 66 -0.82 -10.98 -4.98
N GLY A 67 -2.07 -10.56 -4.73
CA GLY A 67 -3.25 -11.23 -5.27
C GLY A 67 -3.44 -12.64 -4.69
N VAL A 68 -3.04 -12.83 -3.43
CA VAL A 68 -3.21 -14.08 -2.70
C VAL A 68 -4.11 -13.77 -1.50
N PRO A 69 -5.36 -14.27 -1.49
CA PRO A 69 -6.31 -14.00 -0.42
C PRO A 69 -5.73 -14.28 0.95
N GLU A 70 -5.84 -13.31 1.86
CA GLU A 70 -5.50 -13.43 3.27
C GLU A 70 -4.09 -13.99 3.57
N LEU A 71 -3.11 -13.72 2.71
CA LEU A 71 -1.71 -14.10 2.87
C LEU A 71 -1.08 -13.53 4.16
N ILE A 72 -1.43 -12.30 4.53
CA ILE A 72 -0.94 -11.63 5.73
C ILE A 72 -1.90 -11.91 6.88
N LYS A 73 -1.38 -12.50 7.96
CA LYS A 73 -2.16 -12.93 9.13
C LYS A 73 -1.85 -12.07 10.36
N ALA A 74 -2.63 -12.26 11.44
CA ALA A 74 -2.46 -11.52 12.69
C ALA A 74 -1.03 -11.64 13.26
N GLU A 75 -0.41 -12.82 13.18
CA GLU A 75 0.95 -13.05 13.66
C GLU A 75 2.06 -12.38 12.84
N ASP A 76 1.72 -11.79 11.69
CA ASP A 76 2.65 -11.06 10.83
C ASP A 76 2.74 -9.57 11.20
N VAL A 77 1.79 -9.05 11.97
CA VAL A 77 1.62 -7.62 12.16
C VAL A 77 1.97 -7.24 13.59
N GLN A 78 2.91 -6.31 13.75
CA GLN A 78 3.18 -5.74 15.07
C GLN A 78 2.11 -4.74 15.49
N PRO A 79 1.83 -4.58 16.79
CA PRO A 79 0.89 -3.58 17.28
C PRO A 79 1.20 -2.18 16.77
N GLY A 80 0.19 -1.49 16.23
CA GLY A 80 0.32 -0.11 15.75
C GLY A 80 0.89 0.03 14.33
N ALA A 81 1.24 -1.07 13.65
CA ALA A 81 1.71 -1.01 12.26
C ALA A 81 0.65 -0.44 11.30
N VAL A 82 1.12 0.19 10.22
CA VAL A 82 0.27 0.63 9.11
C VAL A 82 0.24 -0.46 8.05
N VAL A 83 -0.95 -0.93 7.69
CA VAL A 83 -1.15 -2.01 6.71
C VAL A 83 -1.91 -1.48 5.48
N ILE A 84 -1.25 -1.49 4.33
CA ILE A 84 -1.81 -1.11 3.03
C ILE A 84 -2.03 -2.38 2.21
N ASP A 85 -3.28 -2.78 2.10
CA ASP A 85 -3.75 -3.90 1.30
C ASP A 85 -4.16 -3.42 -0.09
N VAL A 86 -3.33 -3.75 -1.08
CA VAL A 86 -3.57 -3.45 -2.50
C VAL A 86 -4.29 -4.61 -3.20
N GLY A 87 -4.35 -5.78 -2.56
CA GLY A 87 -4.97 -6.98 -3.10
C GLY A 87 -6.46 -6.78 -3.36
N ILE A 88 -6.94 -7.29 -4.48
CA ILE A 88 -8.38 -7.41 -4.75
C ILE A 88 -8.60 -8.82 -5.31
N ASN A 89 -9.15 -9.68 -4.47
CA ASN A 89 -9.41 -11.07 -4.78
C ASN A 89 -10.91 -11.33 -4.77
N ARG A 90 -11.42 -11.96 -5.83
CA ARG A 90 -12.84 -12.33 -5.94
C ARG A 90 -13.02 -13.77 -5.49
N MET A 91 -13.84 -13.96 -4.47
CA MET A 91 -14.18 -15.28 -3.92
C MET A 91 -15.31 -15.93 -4.72
N GLU A 92 -15.56 -17.22 -4.49
CA GLU A 92 -16.52 -18.02 -5.27
C GLU A 92 -17.97 -17.52 -5.19
N ASP A 93 -18.36 -16.99 -4.04
CA ASP A 93 -19.67 -16.35 -3.79
C ASP A 93 -19.76 -14.89 -4.30
N GLY A 94 -18.68 -14.38 -4.92
CA GLY A 94 -18.60 -13.07 -5.53
C GLY A 94 -18.12 -11.95 -4.61
N HIS A 95 -17.91 -12.19 -3.31
CA HIS A 95 -17.39 -11.16 -2.41
C HIS A 95 -15.92 -10.85 -2.72
N LEU A 96 -15.49 -9.64 -2.35
CA LEU A 96 -14.13 -9.17 -2.56
C LEU A 96 -13.38 -9.17 -1.23
N VAL A 97 -12.19 -9.76 -1.23
CA VAL A 97 -11.25 -9.74 -0.10
C VAL A 97 -9.89 -9.23 -0.55
N GLY A 98 -9.11 -8.75 0.40
CA GLY A 98 -7.74 -8.32 0.16
C GLY A 98 -6.74 -9.47 0.29
N ASP A 99 -5.47 -9.12 0.31
CA ASP A 99 -4.37 -10.04 0.62
C ASP A 99 -4.12 -10.16 2.14
N VAL A 100 -4.84 -9.39 2.96
CA VAL A 100 -4.77 -9.41 4.43
C VAL A 100 -6.02 -10.05 5.01
N ASP A 101 -5.84 -10.85 6.06
CA ASP A 101 -6.94 -11.28 6.94
C ASP A 101 -7.43 -10.08 7.77
N PHE A 102 -8.29 -9.26 7.16
CA PHE A 102 -8.68 -7.96 7.69
C PHE A 102 -9.25 -8.05 9.12
N ALA A 103 -10.14 -9.02 9.37
CA ALA A 103 -10.79 -9.17 10.66
C ALA A 103 -9.81 -9.53 11.78
N ALA A 104 -8.78 -10.32 11.48
CA ALA A 104 -7.77 -10.70 12.45
C ALA A 104 -6.71 -9.60 12.66
N VAL A 105 -6.42 -8.79 11.64
CA VAL A 105 -5.36 -7.77 11.67
C VAL A 105 -5.85 -6.40 12.14
N GLU A 106 -7.09 -6.01 11.83
CA GLU A 106 -7.68 -4.73 12.24
C GLU A 106 -7.49 -4.38 13.73
N PRO A 107 -7.72 -5.29 14.71
CA PRO A 107 -7.54 -4.94 16.13
C PRO A 107 -6.07 -4.76 16.55
N ILE A 108 -5.10 -5.13 15.71
CA ILE A 108 -3.66 -5.07 15.98
C ILE A 108 -3.02 -3.86 15.29
N ALA A 109 -3.40 -3.64 14.03
CA ALA A 109 -2.87 -2.57 13.21
C ALA A 109 -3.26 -1.20 13.77
N GLY A 110 -2.36 -0.23 13.66
CA GLY A 110 -2.68 1.16 13.98
C GLY A 110 -3.56 1.80 12.90
N LYS A 111 -3.33 1.41 11.63
CA LYS A 111 -4.13 1.79 10.47
C LYS A 111 -4.15 0.61 9.49
N ILE A 112 -5.30 0.32 8.89
CA ILE A 112 -5.44 -0.70 7.86
C ILE A 112 -6.39 -0.24 6.75
N THR A 113 -6.07 -0.51 5.49
CA THR A 113 -6.97 -0.19 4.38
C THR A 113 -8.02 -1.29 4.20
N PRO A 114 -9.31 -0.94 4.05
CA PRO A 114 -10.35 -1.92 3.75
C PRO A 114 -10.26 -2.41 2.30
N VAL A 115 -10.72 -3.65 2.07
CA VAL A 115 -10.96 -4.18 0.73
C VAL A 115 -12.40 -4.70 0.66
N PRO A 116 -13.26 -4.17 -0.23
CA PRO A 116 -13.02 -3.06 -1.16
C PRO A 116 -13.02 -1.69 -0.46
N GLY A 117 -12.66 -0.63 -1.20
CA GLY A 117 -12.82 0.77 -0.75
C GLY A 117 -11.55 1.47 -0.26
N GLY A 118 -10.43 0.76 -0.14
CA GLY A 118 -9.12 1.32 0.20
C GLY A 118 -8.33 1.83 -1.01
N VAL A 119 -7.38 1.03 -1.48
CA VAL A 119 -6.40 1.45 -2.50
C VAL A 119 -6.99 1.61 -3.91
N GLY A 120 -8.03 0.83 -4.24
CA GLY A 120 -8.66 0.84 -5.57
C GLY A 120 -9.12 2.23 -6.03
N PRO A 121 -10.00 2.93 -5.28
CA PRO A 121 -10.42 4.29 -5.60
C PRO A 121 -9.27 5.29 -5.78
N MET A 122 -8.21 5.17 -4.98
CA MET A 122 -7.05 6.05 -5.06
C MET A 122 -6.24 5.86 -6.34
N THR A 123 -6.21 4.65 -6.89
CA THR A 123 -5.61 4.39 -8.21
C THR A 123 -6.32 5.19 -9.29
N ILE A 124 -7.66 5.24 -9.25
CA ILE A 124 -8.47 6.00 -10.21
C ILE A 124 -8.25 7.51 -10.01
N ALA A 125 -8.29 7.99 -8.77
CA ALA A 125 -8.06 9.40 -8.46
C ALA A 125 -6.68 9.87 -8.95
N THR A 126 -5.63 9.10 -8.67
CA THR A 126 -4.25 9.43 -9.09
C THR A 126 -4.10 9.42 -10.61
N LEU A 127 -4.81 8.54 -11.32
CA LEU A 127 -4.82 8.55 -12.79
C LEU A 127 -5.43 9.83 -13.35
N LEU A 128 -6.57 10.27 -12.80
CA LEU A 128 -7.24 11.51 -13.21
C LEU A 128 -6.36 12.73 -12.90
N GLU A 129 -5.79 12.77 -11.70
CA GLU A 129 -4.84 13.80 -11.28
C GLU A 129 -3.66 13.89 -12.26
N THR A 130 -2.98 12.78 -12.52
CA THR A 130 -1.86 12.72 -13.46
C THR A 130 -2.26 13.16 -14.87
N THR A 131 -3.48 12.81 -15.31
CA THR A 131 -4.00 13.19 -16.63
C THR A 131 -4.14 14.72 -16.75
N VAL A 132 -4.69 15.37 -15.72
CA VAL A 132 -4.86 16.83 -15.68
C VAL A 132 -3.49 17.52 -15.63
N GLU A 133 -2.57 17.05 -14.80
CA GLU A 133 -1.22 17.60 -14.68
C GLU A 133 -0.47 17.55 -16.01
N LEU A 134 -0.46 16.40 -16.69
CA LEU A 134 0.24 16.24 -17.95
C LEU A 134 -0.39 17.08 -19.07
N ALA A 135 -1.72 17.19 -19.11
CA ALA A 135 -2.39 18.05 -20.08
C ALA A 135 -2.02 19.53 -19.85
N ALA A 136 -2.02 19.98 -18.59
CA ALA A 136 -1.66 21.35 -18.25
C ALA A 136 -0.20 21.65 -18.61
N GLN A 137 0.72 20.74 -18.28
CA GLN A 137 2.14 20.85 -18.66
C GLN A 137 2.33 20.90 -20.17
N HIS A 138 1.62 20.07 -20.94
CA HIS A 138 1.75 20.02 -22.40
C HIS A 138 1.20 21.28 -23.10
N HIS A 139 0.24 21.97 -22.48
CA HIS A 139 -0.40 23.17 -23.02
C HIS A 139 0.06 24.47 -22.35
N ASP A 140 1.13 24.43 -21.55
CA ASP A 140 1.65 25.56 -20.77
C ASP A 140 0.58 26.26 -19.92
N VAL A 141 -0.40 25.50 -19.43
CA VAL A 141 -1.45 25.98 -18.53
C VAL A 141 -0.96 25.87 -17.09
N THR A 142 -1.01 26.98 -16.35
CA THR A 142 -0.72 26.97 -14.92
C THR A 142 -1.96 26.52 -14.15
N LEU A 143 -1.86 25.42 -13.42
CA LEU A 143 -2.90 24.97 -12.50
C LEU A 143 -2.87 25.83 -11.24
N GLU A 144 -4.05 26.19 -10.72
CA GLU A 144 -4.16 26.94 -9.47
C GLU A 144 -3.66 26.11 -8.27
N ALA A 145 -3.13 26.79 -7.25
CA ALA A 145 -2.67 26.11 -6.04
C ALA A 145 -3.85 25.38 -5.37
N GLY A 146 -3.69 24.09 -5.09
CA GLY A 146 -4.71 23.29 -4.40
C GLY A 146 -5.83 22.77 -5.28
N TRP A 147 -5.69 22.76 -6.61
CA TRP A 147 -6.67 22.16 -7.54
C TRP A 147 -6.96 20.67 -7.25
N GLN A 148 -6.06 19.99 -6.53
CA GLN A 148 -6.17 18.61 -6.06
C GLN A 148 -7.07 18.45 -4.81
N ASN A 149 -7.45 19.56 -4.15
CA ASN A 149 -8.23 19.57 -2.90
C ASN A 149 -9.72 19.88 -3.10
N ILE A 150 -10.22 19.81 -4.34
CA ILE A 150 -11.61 20.07 -4.74
C ILE A 150 -12.33 18.73 -4.95
#